data_AF-A0A2E4WAS8-F1
#
_entry.id   AF-A0A2E4WAS8-F1
#
_cell.length_a   1.000
_cell.length_b   1.000
_cell.length_c   1.000
_cell.angle_alpha   90.00
_cell.angle_beta   90.00
_cell.angle_gamma   90.00
#
_symmetry.space_group_name_H-M   'P 1'
#
loop_
_entity.id
_entity.type
_entity.pdbx_description
1 polymer ?
#
loop_
_entity_poly.entity_id
_entity_poly.type
_entity_poly.pdbx_seq_one_letter_code
_entity_poly.pdbx_strand_id
1 'polypeptide(L)'
;MKPLHRAATSVALVSLVAVGCETPPARVELAMNVERHGAQVRIDGTTDLLDGAILAYEVRHEDYEYDPETPIDMLFMEGLTTASDGRFEVEINISSFEPGEIEVWLAFQMHFINSDRKQPRQVISQFGERGERLLGANVTDHGEDGKRVELSDTIHW
;
A
#
# COMPACT_ATOMS: atom_id res chain seq x y z
N MET A 1 -0.61 -31.29 -75.82
CA MET A 1 -1.43 -30.68 -74.75
C MET A 1 -0.88 -31.13 -73.41
N LYS A 2 -0.31 -30.20 -72.61
CA LYS A 2 0.16 -30.43 -71.23
C LYS A 2 -0.61 -29.46 -70.33
N PRO A 3 -1.12 -29.86 -69.16
CA PRO A 3 -1.81 -28.94 -68.27
C PRO A 3 -0.80 -28.10 -67.48
N LEU A 4 -1.13 -26.82 -67.35
CA LEU A 4 -0.40 -25.79 -66.62
C LEU A 4 -0.85 -25.84 -65.15
N HIS A 5 0.01 -26.29 -64.23
CA HIS A 5 -0.26 -26.18 -62.81
C HIS A 5 0.00 -24.75 -62.35
N ARG A 6 -1.08 -24.01 -62.02
CA ARG A 6 -1.00 -22.74 -61.31
C ARG A 6 -0.66 -23.02 -59.85
N ALA A 7 0.52 -22.56 -59.42
CA ALA A 7 0.86 -22.47 -58.00
C ALA A 7 0.07 -21.31 -57.38
N ALA A 8 -0.74 -21.62 -56.37
CA ALA A 8 -1.41 -20.61 -55.54
C ALA A 8 -0.43 -20.15 -54.46
N THR A 9 -0.03 -18.89 -54.52
CA THR A 9 0.81 -18.25 -53.49
C THR A 9 -0.07 -17.93 -52.28
N SER A 10 0.00 -18.75 -51.24
CA SER A 10 -0.65 -18.46 -49.96
C SER A 10 0.09 -17.34 -49.24
N VAL A 11 -0.56 -16.19 -49.11
CA VAL A 11 -0.09 -15.09 -48.25
C VAL A 11 -0.52 -15.40 -46.82
N ALA A 12 0.43 -15.72 -45.95
CA ALA A 12 0.18 -15.87 -44.52
C ALA A 12 0.02 -14.48 -43.89
N LEU A 13 -1.20 -14.17 -43.46
CA LEU A 13 -1.51 -12.97 -42.68
C LEU A 13 -1.01 -13.19 -41.25
N VAL A 14 0.07 -12.50 -40.86
CA VAL A 14 0.55 -12.52 -39.47
C VAL A 14 -0.26 -11.51 -38.67
N SER A 15 -1.17 -12.01 -37.83
CA SER A 15 -1.92 -11.18 -36.89
C SER A 15 -1.00 -10.75 -35.75
N LEU A 16 -0.71 -9.45 -35.67
CA LEU A 16 -0.09 -8.83 -34.51
C LEU A 16 -1.09 -8.87 -33.34
N VAL A 17 -0.83 -9.70 -32.33
CA VAL A 17 -1.59 -9.64 -31.08
C VAL A 17 -1.09 -8.44 -30.30
N ALA A 18 -1.87 -7.35 -30.31
CA ALA A 18 -1.67 -6.25 -29.38
C ALA A 18 -1.97 -6.80 -27.98
N VAL A 19 -0.92 -7.02 -27.19
CA VAL A 19 -1.04 -7.26 -25.76
C VAL A 19 -1.58 -5.96 -25.18
N GLY A 20 -2.90 -5.88 -25.00
CA GLY A 20 -3.49 -4.81 -24.22
C GLY A 20 -2.89 -4.89 -22.83
N CYS A 21 -2.17 -3.85 -22.41
CA CYS A 21 -1.99 -3.62 -20.98
C CYS A 21 -3.41 -3.44 -20.42
N GLU A 22 -4.01 -4.51 -19.92
CA GLU A 22 -5.14 -4.37 -19.01
C GLU A 22 -4.63 -3.52 -17.85
N THR A 23 -5.20 -2.32 -17.70
CA THR A 23 -4.95 -1.51 -16.52
C THR A 23 -5.29 -2.38 -15.32
N PRO A 24 -4.31 -2.67 -14.43
CA PRO A 24 -4.56 -3.51 -13.28
C PRO A 24 -5.77 -2.98 -12.49
N PRO A 25 -6.60 -3.86 -11.92
CA PRO A 25 -7.78 -3.43 -11.18
C PRO A 25 -7.36 -2.47 -10.07
N ALA A 26 -8.15 -1.43 -9.82
CA ALA A 26 -7.87 -0.45 -8.78
C ALA A 26 -8.21 -0.95 -7.35
N ARG A 27 -8.17 -2.28 -7.17
CA ARG A 27 -8.26 -2.95 -5.88
C ARG A 27 -6.84 -3.18 -5.38
N VAL A 28 -6.66 -3.03 -4.07
CA VAL A 28 -5.40 -3.34 -3.39
C VAL A 28 -5.66 -4.50 -2.44
N GLU A 29 -4.86 -5.54 -2.59
CA GLU A 29 -4.70 -6.59 -1.58
C GLU A 29 -3.59 -6.16 -0.63
N LEU A 30 -3.93 -6.09 0.66
CA LEU A 30 -3.02 -5.71 1.73
C LEU A 30 -3.30 -6.61 2.91
N ALA A 31 -2.25 -7.25 3.43
CA ALA A 31 -2.29 -8.02 4.67
C ALA A 31 -1.14 -7.56 5.56
N MET A 32 -1.40 -7.53 6.86
CA MET A 32 -0.46 -7.05 7.88
C MET A 32 -0.33 -8.09 8.99
N ASN A 33 0.87 -8.21 9.52
CA ASN A 33 1.23 -8.92 10.72
C ASN A 33 2.00 -7.96 11.63
N VAL A 34 1.70 -8.01 12.93
CA VAL A 34 2.37 -7.19 13.93
C VAL A 34 2.92 -8.09 15.03
N GLU A 35 4.22 -8.00 15.27
CA GLU A 35 4.91 -8.76 16.30
C GLU A 35 5.71 -7.83 17.21
N ARG A 36 5.78 -8.17 18.51
CA ARG A 36 6.57 -7.40 19.48
C ARG A 36 7.52 -8.31 20.26
N HIS A 37 8.76 -7.84 20.39
CA HIS A 37 9.79 -8.43 21.23
C HIS A 37 10.42 -7.36 22.13
N GLY A 38 9.90 -7.23 23.35
CA GLY A 38 10.29 -6.14 24.25
C GLY A 38 9.90 -4.78 23.65
N ALA A 39 10.83 -3.84 23.60
CA ALA A 39 10.59 -2.52 23.01
C ALA A 39 10.61 -2.51 21.46
N GLN A 40 10.86 -3.64 20.81
CA GLN A 40 10.92 -3.72 19.36
C GLN A 40 9.59 -4.22 18.80
N VAL A 41 8.96 -3.43 17.94
CA VAL A 41 7.79 -3.82 17.14
C VAL A 41 8.23 -4.05 15.71
N ARG A 42 7.74 -5.13 15.10
CA ARG A 42 7.86 -5.40 13.69
C ARG A 42 6.48 -5.38 13.05
N ILE A 43 6.34 -4.59 11.99
CA ILE A 43 5.17 -4.61 11.12
C ILE A 43 5.64 -5.18 9.79
N ASP A 44 5.07 -6.29 9.37
CA ASP A 44 5.37 -6.90 8.08
C ASP A 44 4.12 -7.41 7.37
N GLY A 45 4.22 -7.70 6.08
CA GLY A 45 3.05 -8.18 5.37
C GLY A 45 3.25 -8.37 3.88
N THR A 46 2.14 -8.61 3.20
CA THR A 46 2.09 -8.86 1.75
C THR A 46 1.14 -7.88 1.08
N THR A 47 1.45 -7.53 -0.16
CA THR A 47 0.62 -6.65 -0.97
C THR A 47 0.78 -6.90 -2.47
N ASP A 48 -0.21 -6.52 -3.26
CA ASP A 48 -0.16 -6.47 -4.71
C ASP A 48 0.24 -5.09 -5.27
N LEU A 49 0.59 -4.14 -4.40
CA LEU A 49 1.08 -2.82 -4.78
C LEU A 49 2.37 -2.91 -5.61
N LEU A 50 2.52 -1.96 -6.53
CA LEU A 50 3.75 -1.77 -7.31
C LEU A 50 4.94 -1.50 -6.39
N ASP A 51 6.11 -2.01 -6.76
CA ASP A 51 7.36 -1.71 -6.05
C ASP A 51 7.58 -0.20 -5.93
N GLY A 52 8.00 0.21 -4.73
CA GLY A 52 8.18 1.61 -4.36
C GLY A 52 6.89 2.33 -3.98
N ALA A 53 5.71 1.69 -4.06
CA ALA A 53 4.50 2.23 -3.45
C ALA A 53 4.74 2.45 -1.96
N ILE A 54 4.32 3.60 -1.46
CA ILE A 54 4.57 4.03 -0.09
C ILE A 54 3.38 3.63 0.77
N LEU A 55 3.66 3.05 1.93
CA LEU A 55 2.68 2.78 2.99
C LEU A 55 3.00 3.71 4.17
N ALA A 56 1.98 4.28 4.78
CA ALA A 56 2.10 4.97 6.05
C ALA A 56 1.79 4.01 7.19
N TYR A 57 2.48 4.15 8.31
CA TYR A 57 2.14 3.46 9.54
C TYR A 57 2.10 4.46 10.69
N GLU A 58 1.29 4.13 11.69
CA GLU A 58 1.21 4.84 12.96
C GLU A 58 1.17 3.83 14.10
N VAL A 59 1.74 4.22 15.22
CA VAL A 59 1.75 3.46 16.47
C VAL A 59 1.22 4.40 17.54
N ARG A 60 0.04 4.09 18.07
CA ARG A 60 -0.73 4.97 18.95
C ARG A 60 -1.01 4.27 20.27
N HIS A 61 -0.59 4.86 21.38
CA HIS A 61 -0.97 4.41 22.71
C HIS A 61 -2.46 4.73 22.96
N GLU A 62 -3.14 3.91 23.75
CA GLU A 62 -4.57 4.09 24.08
C GLU A 62 -4.90 5.47 24.67
N ASP A 63 -3.94 6.08 25.37
CA ASP A 63 -4.10 7.41 25.98
C ASP A 63 -3.79 8.58 25.03
N TYR A 64 -3.38 8.35 23.78
CA TYR A 64 -2.97 9.41 22.84
C TYR A 64 -4.03 10.53 22.67
N GLU A 65 -5.31 10.18 22.62
CA GLU A 65 -6.40 11.16 22.45
C GLU A 65 -6.87 11.78 23.76
N TYR A 66 -6.45 11.25 24.92
CA TYR A 66 -7.03 11.56 26.22
C TYR A 66 -6.06 12.23 27.19
N ASP A 67 -4.75 12.01 27.03
CA ASP A 67 -3.71 12.57 27.88
C ASP A 67 -2.83 13.60 27.15
N PRO A 68 -3.17 14.90 27.26
CA PRO A 68 -2.35 15.96 26.69
C PRO A 68 -1.12 16.32 27.54
N GLU A 69 -0.98 15.78 28.76
CA GLU A 69 0.13 16.09 29.67
C GLU A 69 1.36 15.22 29.38
N THR A 70 1.14 13.99 28.92
CA THR A 70 2.21 13.07 28.54
C THR A 70 2.85 13.49 27.21
N PRO A 71 4.20 13.51 27.12
CA PRO A 71 4.89 13.83 25.88
C PRO A 71 4.43 12.97 24.71
N ILE A 72 4.18 13.59 23.56
CA ILE A 72 3.64 12.91 22.37
C ILE A 72 4.50 11.74 21.89
N ASP A 73 5.82 11.81 22.06
CA ASP A 73 6.76 10.75 21.69
C ASP A 73 6.71 9.51 22.62
N MET A 74 5.95 9.59 23.72
CA MET A 74 5.60 8.46 24.58
C MET A 74 4.24 7.84 24.22
N LEU A 75 3.45 8.50 23.36
CA LEU A 75 2.09 8.07 23.00
C LEU A 75 1.91 7.83 21.50
N PHE A 76 2.80 8.37 20.66
CA PHE A 76 2.63 8.40 19.21
C PHE A 76 3.96 8.32 18.47
N MET A 77 4.00 7.45 17.47
CA MET A 77 5.00 7.45 16.40
C MET A 77 4.32 7.22 15.07
N GLU A 78 4.89 7.77 14.02
CA GLU A 78 4.47 7.52 12.65
C GLU A 78 5.68 7.36 11.74
N GLY A 79 5.44 6.81 10.56
CA GLY A 79 6.46 6.79 9.53
C GLY A 79 5.94 6.22 8.22
N LEU A 80 6.90 5.99 7.32
CA LEU A 80 6.63 5.51 5.98
C LEU A 80 7.51 4.31 5.68
N THR A 81 6.93 3.27 5.10
CA THR A 81 7.65 2.15 4.48
C THR A 81 7.30 2.06 2.99
N THR A 82 7.94 1.14 2.27
CA THR A 82 7.71 0.93 0.84
C THR A 82 7.47 -0.53 0.53
N ALA A 83 6.53 -0.81 -0.36
CA ALA A 83 6.36 -2.12 -0.94
C ALA A 83 7.56 -2.48 -1.85
N SER A 84 8.02 -3.72 -1.76
CA SER A 84 9.04 -4.30 -2.63
C SER A 84 8.81 -5.80 -2.73
N ASP A 85 8.81 -6.34 -3.96
CA ASP A 85 8.61 -7.76 -4.24
C ASP A 85 7.33 -8.32 -3.57
N GLY A 86 6.25 -7.52 -3.61
CA GLY A 86 4.93 -7.87 -3.04
C GLY A 86 4.89 -7.93 -1.51
N ARG A 87 5.86 -7.30 -0.84
CA ARG A 87 6.00 -7.29 0.63
C ARG A 87 6.35 -5.90 1.16
N PHE A 88 6.19 -5.71 2.45
CA PHE A 88 6.72 -4.57 3.19
C PHE A 88 7.16 -5.02 4.58
N GLU A 89 8.08 -4.27 5.18
CA GLU A 89 8.56 -4.51 6.54
C GLU A 89 9.01 -3.17 7.16
N VAL A 90 8.78 -3.01 8.46
CA VAL A 90 9.36 -1.94 9.26
C VAL A 90 9.57 -2.41 10.69
N GLU A 91 10.69 -1.96 11.27
CA GLU A 91 11.04 -2.18 12.66
C GLU A 91 10.99 -0.84 13.42
N ILE A 92 10.24 -0.81 14.51
CA ILE A 92 9.97 0.39 15.31
C ILE A 92 10.41 0.13 16.75
N ASN A 93 11.29 0.98 17.27
CA ASN A 93 11.66 0.96 18.68
C ASN A 93 10.71 1.86 19.46
N ILE A 94 9.85 1.24 20.25
CA ILE A 94 8.86 1.92 21.09
C ILE A 94 9.39 2.14 22.53
N SER A 95 10.69 2.07 22.80
CA SER A 95 11.28 2.23 24.16
C SER A 95 10.88 3.49 24.94
N SER A 96 10.39 4.53 24.26
CA SER A 96 9.87 5.74 24.88
C SER A 96 8.40 5.63 25.31
N PHE A 97 7.67 4.63 24.83
CA PHE A 97 6.24 4.52 25.09
C PHE A 97 5.95 4.16 26.53
N GLU A 98 4.81 4.67 27.01
CA GLU A 98 4.23 4.21 28.26
C GLU A 98 3.73 2.76 28.14
N PRO A 99 3.69 2.00 29.25
CA PRO A 99 3.05 0.70 29.26
C PRO A 99 1.53 0.79 29.07
N GLY A 100 1.00 0.07 28.08
CA GLY A 100 -0.45 -0.04 27.86
C GLY A 100 -0.80 -0.73 26.55
N GLU A 101 -2.03 -0.56 26.10
CA GLU A 101 -2.48 -0.99 24.77
C GLU A 101 -1.95 -0.03 23.69
N ILE A 102 -1.49 -0.61 22.58
CA ILE A 102 -0.93 0.12 21.46
C ILE A 102 -1.64 -0.33 20.18
N GLU A 103 -2.33 0.60 19.52
CA GLU A 103 -2.84 0.41 18.16
C GLU A 103 -1.70 0.60 17.15
N VAL A 104 -1.56 -0.37 16.26
CA VAL A 104 -0.71 -0.29 15.08
C VAL A 104 -1.59 -0.16 13.86
N TRP A 105 -1.52 0.99 13.21
CA TRP A 105 -2.28 1.30 12.00
C TRP A 105 -1.34 1.35 10.79
N LEU A 106 -1.81 0.83 9.66
CA LEU A 106 -1.10 0.86 8.38
C LEU A 106 -2.07 1.26 7.28
N ALA A 107 -1.64 2.14 6.38
CA ALA A 107 -2.43 2.51 5.22
C ALA A 107 -1.64 2.70 3.93
N PHE A 108 -2.28 2.28 2.84
CA PHE A 108 -1.98 2.77 1.51
C PHE A 108 -2.82 4.02 1.22
N GLN A 109 -2.14 5.15 1.04
CA GLN A 109 -2.75 6.46 0.79
C GLN A 109 -1.92 7.27 -0.21
N MET A 110 -2.55 8.26 -0.85
CA MET A 110 -1.88 9.09 -1.86
C MET A 110 -1.23 10.36 -1.28
N HIS A 111 -1.71 10.80 -0.11
CA HIS A 111 -1.25 12.00 0.58
C HIS A 111 -0.81 11.66 2.01
N PHE A 112 0.29 12.26 2.47
CA PHE A 112 0.89 11.99 3.77
C PHE A 112 0.97 13.30 4.55
N ILE A 113 0.23 13.41 5.65
CA ILE A 113 0.02 14.69 6.37
C ILE A 113 1.35 15.28 6.86
N ASN A 114 2.22 14.44 7.41
CA ASN A 114 3.48 14.85 8.04
C ASN A 114 4.71 14.58 7.16
N SER A 115 4.53 14.48 5.84
CA SER A 115 5.62 14.16 4.91
C SER A 115 5.44 14.78 3.53
N ASP A 116 6.50 15.37 2.99
CA ASP A 116 6.53 15.86 1.60
C ASP A 116 6.70 14.74 0.56
N ARG A 117 6.82 13.47 0.99
CA ARG A 117 6.93 12.34 0.07
C ARG A 117 5.66 12.20 -0.75
N LYS A 118 5.83 11.79 -2.00
CA LYS A 118 4.73 11.52 -2.93
C LYS A 118 4.82 10.11 -3.42
N GLN A 119 3.66 9.53 -3.72
CA GLN A 119 3.60 8.25 -4.39
C GLN A 119 4.33 8.31 -5.74
N PRO A 120 4.94 7.20 -6.19
CA PRO A 120 5.51 7.12 -7.53
C PRO A 120 4.47 7.44 -8.61
N ARG A 121 4.92 8.02 -9.72
CA ARG A 121 4.02 8.41 -10.83
C ARG A 121 3.16 7.26 -11.35
N GLN A 122 3.68 6.05 -11.34
CA GLN A 122 2.94 4.85 -11.77
C GLN A 122 1.78 4.54 -10.81
N VAL A 123 2.03 4.63 -9.50
CA VAL A 123 1.02 4.48 -8.45
C VAL A 123 -0.05 5.56 -8.57
N ILE A 124 0.34 6.83 -8.76
CA ILE A 124 -0.60 7.94 -9.02
C ILE A 124 -1.40 7.70 -10.29
N SER A 125 -0.77 7.24 -11.37
CA SER A 125 -1.46 6.94 -12.62
C SER A 125 -2.49 5.83 -12.47
N GLN A 126 -2.27 4.88 -11.56
CA GLN A 126 -3.18 3.76 -11.31
C GLN A 126 -4.35 4.19 -10.40
N PHE A 127 -4.06 4.80 -9.26
CA PHE A 127 -5.04 5.04 -8.21
C PHE A 127 -5.61 6.47 -8.19
N GLY A 128 -5.01 7.39 -8.93
CA GLY A 128 -5.38 8.81 -8.94
C GLY A 128 -4.63 9.61 -7.87
N GLU A 129 -4.62 10.94 -7.99
CA GLU A 129 -3.86 11.84 -7.09
C GLU A 129 -4.38 11.79 -5.65
N ARG A 130 -5.65 11.43 -5.46
CA ARG A 130 -6.31 11.35 -4.14
C ARG A 130 -6.84 9.95 -3.84
N GLY A 131 -6.39 8.96 -4.61
CA GLY A 131 -6.87 7.59 -4.49
C GLY A 131 -8.30 7.43 -4.99
N GLU A 132 -8.83 8.39 -5.76
CA GLU A 132 -10.24 8.41 -6.17
C GLU A 132 -10.67 7.16 -6.95
N ARG A 133 -9.69 6.46 -7.55
CA ARG A 133 -9.90 5.21 -8.29
C ARG A 133 -9.83 3.97 -7.41
N LEU A 134 -9.44 4.06 -6.14
CA LEU A 134 -9.43 2.92 -5.22
C LEU A 134 -10.83 2.31 -5.09
N LEU A 135 -10.87 0.98 -5.17
CA LEU A 135 -12.08 0.16 -5.07
C LEU A 135 -11.82 -1.04 -4.16
N GLY A 136 -12.80 -1.39 -3.32
CA GLY A 136 -12.67 -2.54 -2.42
C GLY A 136 -13.52 -2.37 -1.19
N ALA A 137 -13.73 -3.47 -0.45
CA ALA A 137 -14.43 -3.43 0.83
C ALA A 137 -13.56 -2.83 1.95
N ASN A 138 -12.23 -2.83 1.75
CA ASN A 138 -11.21 -2.29 2.64
C ASN A 138 -10.83 -0.83 2.32
N VAL A 139 -11.61 -0.14 1.48
CA VAL A 139 -11.37 1.26 1.11
C VAL A 139 -12.22 2.17 1.98
N THR A 140 -11.59 3.10 2.68
CA THR A 140 -12.25 4.19 3.42
C THR A 140 -12.18 5.48 2.61
N ASP A 141 -13.30 6.21 2.53
CA ASP A 141 -13.37 7.52 1.89
C ASP A 141 -13.35 8.62 2.95
N HIS A 142 -12.29 9.43 2.94
CA HIS A 142 -12.07 10.55 3.87
C HIS A 142 -12.43 11.90 3.22
N GLY A 143 -13.25 11.91 2.16
CA GLY A 143 -13.73 13.12 1.52
C GLY A 143 -12.60 13.93 0.88
N GLU A 144 -12.33 15.13 1.39
CA GLU A 144 -11.29 16.01 0.86
C GLU A 144 -9.88 15.40 0.95
N ASP A 145 -9.64 14.54 1.94
CA ASP A 145 -8.36 13.87 2.16
C ASP A 145 -8.16 12.63 1.27
N GLY A 146 -9.16 12.28 0.46
CA GLY A 146 -9.11 11.19 -0.50
C GLY A 146 -9.45 9.82 0.10
N LYS A 147 -9.22 8.77 -0.70
CA LYS A 147 -9.48 7.39 -0.30
C LYS A 147 -8.20 6.69 0.13
N ARG A 148 -8.34 5.73 1.05
CA ARG A 148 -7.24 4.96 1.62
C ARG A 148 -7.63 3.49 1.77
N VAL A 149 -6.64 2.62 1.76
CA VAL A 149 -6.79 1.21 2.18
C VAL A 149 -6.09 1.06 3.51
N GLU A 150 -6.81 0.60 4.53
CA GLU A 150 -6.41 0.73 5.93
C GLU A 150 -6.53 -0.62 6.65
N LEU A 151 -5.57 -0.90 7.53
CA LEU A 151 -5.55 -2.03 8.44
C LEU A 151 -5.13 -1.54 9.82
N SER A 152 -5.67 -2.15 10.87
CA SER A 152 -5.22 -1.95 12.25
C SER A 152 -5.04 -3.29 12.94
N ASP A 153 -4.11 -3.35 13.89
CA ASP A 153 -3.96 -4.42 14.87
C ASP A 153 -3.58 -3.82 16.23
N THR A 154 -3.68 -4.61 17.30
CA THR A 154 -3.38 -4.14 18.66
C THR A 154 -2.36 -5.04 19.32
N ILE A 155 -1.39 -4.42 19.97
CA ILE A 155 -0.39 -5.10 20.80
C ILE A 155 -0.38 -4.50 22.21
N HIS A 156 0.21 -5.23 23.15
CA HIS A 156 0.44 -4.77 24.53
C HIS A 156 1.92 -4.58 24.79
N TRP A 157 2.26 -3.49 25.48
CA TRP A 157 3.61 -3.21 25.98
C TRP A 157 4.17 -4.29 26.95
#